data_AF-A0A964W753-F1
#
_entry.id   AF-A0A964W753-F1
#
_cell.length_a   1.000
_cell.length_b   1.000
_cell.length_c   1.000
_cell.angle_alpha   90.00
_cell.angle_beta   90.00
_cell.angle_gamma   90.00
#
_symmetry.space_group_name_H-M   'P 1'
#
loop_
_entity.id
_entity.type
_entity.pdbx_description
1 polymer ?
#
loop_
_entity_poly.entity_id
_entity_poly.type
_entity_poly.pdbx_seq_one_letter_code
_entity_poly.pdbx_strand_id
1 'polypeptide(L)'
;MISVDRGSRFILAQKAKGVENILQVKAARDSFPETNLSVITADGRLSSFVVNYSSQPQNLNISITESTPKNSITFSEANYNKAEVTRYAKAALNSDVSSSLSRDKNAGISLSVLGFFTHNDVIYCRLEIENRTNIGYDINQLRFFIRDQQKAKRTATQEIEVTPILSEKEISAIKANSMQSVVFALPKFTIPDKKYLAIQLMEKNGGRQLEVHIRNKKLVRARLLP
;
A
#
# COMPACT_ATOMS: atom_id res chain seq x y z
N MET A 1 -14.60 -9.34 10.18
CA MET A 1 -16.07 -9.39 10.41
C MET A 1 -16.74 -9.61 9.07
N ILE A 2 -17.61 -10.63 8.93
CA ILE A 2 -18.36 -10.84 7.68
C ILE A 2 -19.67 -10.06 7.79
N SER A 3 -19.94 -9.17 6.85
CA SER A 3 -21.18 -8.39 6.82
C SER A 3 -21.80 -8.43 5.43
N VAL A 4 -23.13 -8.42 5.37
CA VAL A 4 -23.89 -8.42 4.12
C VAL A 4 -24.97 -7.35 4.20
N ASP A 5 -24.86 -6.37 3.32
CA ASP A 5 -25.89 -5.37 3.11
C ASP A 5 -26.71 -5.73 1.86
N ARG A 6 -28.03 -5.79 2.05
CA ARG A 6 -28.99 -6.14 1.01
C ARG A 6 -29.74 -4.84 0.75
N GLY A 7 -29.37 -4.11 -0.29
CA GLY A 7 -29.90 -2.76 -0.58
C GLY A 7 -31.43 -2.69 -0.67
N SER A 8 -32.10 -3.84 -0.77
CA SER A 8 -33.54 -3.96 -0.60
C SER A 8 -33.94 -5.18 0.22
N ARG A 9 -35.06 -5.05 0.94
CA ARG A 9 -35.75 -6.15 1.64
C ARG A 9 -36.25 -7.27 0.70
N PHE A 10 -36.23 -7.05 -0.61
CA PHE A 10 -36.61 -8.06 -1.61
C PHE A 10 -35.54 -9.13 -1.85
N ILE A 11 -34.36 -8.97 -1.24
CA ILE A 11 -33.29 -9.96 -1.26
C ILE A 11 -33.16 -10.57 0.14
N LEU A 12 -33.15 -11.89 0.21
CA LEU A 12 -32.77 -12.66 1.40
C LEU A 12 -31.32 -13.12 1.25
N ALA A 13 -30.51 -12.92 2.27
CA ALA A 13 -29.15 -13.48 2.32
C ALA A 13 -28.91 -14.16 3.66
N GLN A 14 -28.29 -15.34 3.63
CA GLN A 14 -27.93 -16.09 4.83
C GLN A 14 -26.63 -16.85 4.64
N LYS A 15 -25.82 -16.95 5.69
CA LYS A 15 -24.63 -17.81 5.70
C LYS A 15 -25.09 -19.28 5.67
N ALA A 16 -24.51 -20.09 4.79
CA ALA A 16 -24.84 -21.51 4.74
C ALA A 16 -24.39 -22.23 6.03
N LYS A 17 -25.19 -23.18 6.50
CA LYS A 17 -24.87 -23.94 7.72
C LYS A 17 -23.69 -24.89 7.44
N GLY A 18 -22.71 -24.91 8.34
CA GLY A 18 -21.57 -25.84 8.28
C GLY A 18 -20.40 -25.41 7.37
N VAL A 19 -20.48 -24.26 6.70
CA VAL A 19 -19.42 -23.74 5.83
C VAL A 19 -19.23 -22.24 6.04
N GLU A 20 -17.98 -21.77 6.00
CA GLU A 20 -17.67 -20.39 6.37
C GLU A 20 -17.71 -19.39 5.21
N ASN A 21 -17.55 -19.87 3.99
CA ASN A 21 -17.28 -19.09 2.79
C ASN A 21 -18.43 -19.11 1.76
N ILE A 22 -19.64 -19.52 2.17
CA ILE A 22 -20.82 -19.56 1.29
C ILE A 22 -21.93 -18.67 1.82
N LEU A 23 -22.38 -17.75 0.96
CA LEU A 23 -23.56 -16.92 1.16
C LEU A 23 -24.68 -17.39 0.24
N GLN A 24 -25.80 -17.80 0.81
CA GLN A 24 -27.00 -18.16 0.06
C GLN A 24 -27.84 -16.90 -0.14
N VAL A 25 -28.22 -16.64 -1.39
CA VAL A 25 -29.06 -15.49 -1.76
C VAL A 25 -30.33 -15.99 -2.43
N LYS A 26 -31.48 -15.43 -2.04
CA LYS A 26 -32.80 -15.78 -2.59
C LYS A 26 -33.66 -14.53 -2.76
N ALA A 27 -34.47 -14.51 -3.80
CA ALA A 27 -35.53 -13.51 -3.96
C ALA A 27 -36.62 -13.70 -2.88
N ALA A 28 -36.98 -12.61 -2.19
CA ALA A 28 -38.11 -12.58 -1.26
C ALA A 28 -39.45 -12.29 -1.97
N ARG A 29 -39.38 -11.75 -3.20
CA ARG A 29 -40.52 -11.34 -4.02
C ARG A 29 -40.19 -11.49 -5.49
N ASP A 30 -41.15 -11.88 -6.30
CA ASP A 30 -41.00 -11.94 -7.75
C ASP A 30 -40.91 -10.54 -8.37
N SER A 31 -40.17 -10.43 -9.47
CA SER A 31 -40.08 -9.23 -10.32
C SER A 31 -39.74 -7.94 -9.55
N PHE A 32 -38.80 -8.00 -8.60
CA PHE A 32 -38.32 -6.81 -7.91
C PHE A 32 -37.49 -5.91 -8.85
N PRO A 33 -37.55 -4.57 -8.67
CA PRO A 33 -36.73 -3.64 -9.45
C PRO A 33 -35.25 -3.82 -9.10
N GLU A 34 -34.36 -3.54 -10.07
CA GLU A 34 -32.90 -3.60 -9.88
C GLU A 34 -32.48 -2.95 -8.55
N THR A 35 -31.58 -3.62 -7.84
CA THR A 35 -31.05 -3.21 -6.53
C THR A 35 -29.60 -3.65 -6.42
N ASN A 36 -28.96 -3.40 -5.28
CA ASN A 36 -27.60 -3.85 -4.99
C ASN A 36 -27.54 -4.90 -3.87
N LEU A 37 -26.45 -5.67 -3.88
CA LEU A 37 -26.00 -6.52 -2.79
C LEU A 37 -24.52 -6.23 -2.53
N SER A 38 -24.18 -5.94 -1.27
CA SER A 38 -22.81 -5.63 -0.87
C SER A 38 -22.35 -6.61 0.20
N VAL A 39 -21.21 -7.25 -0.02
CA VAL A 39 -20.66 -8.29 0.85
C VAL A 39 -19.28 -7.86 1.32
N ILE A 40 -19.07 -7.81 2.63
CA ILE A 40 -17.77 -7.61 3.27
C ILE A 40 -17.28 -8.97 3.75
N THR A 41 -16.18 -9.45 3.18
CA THR A 41 -15.54 -10.72 3.52
C THR A 41 -14.67 -10.60 4.77
N ALA A 42 -14.27 -11.74 5.35
CA ALA A 42 -13.51 -11.77 6.60
C ALA A 42 -12.13 -11.08 6.49
N ASP A 43 -11.53 -11.10 5.30
CA ASP A 43 -10.30 -10.40 4.93
C ASP A 43 -10.52 -8.90 4.61
N GLY A 44 -11.72 -8.38 4.84
CA GLY A 44 -12.06 -6.97 4.68
C GLY A 44 -12.40 -6.55 3.25
N ARG A 45 -12.47 -7.45 2.26
CA ARG A 45 -12.85 -7.06 0.90
C ARG A 45 -14.37 -6.82 0.80
N LEU A 46 -14.77 -5.64 0.31
CA LEU A 46 -16.13 -5.30 -0.09
C LEU A 46 -16.33 -5.65 -1.55
N SER A 47 -17.31 -6.49 -1.87
CA SER A 47 -17.77 -6.71 -3.24
C SER A 47 -19.22 -6.26 -3.37
N SER A 48 -19.51 -5.43 -4.37
CA SER A 48 -20.86 -4.92 -4.64
C SER A 48 -21.36 -5.42 -5.99
N PHE A 49 -22.58 -5.94 -5.99
CA PHE A 49 -23.25 -6.52 -7.15
C PHE A 49 -24.51 -5.74 -7.46
N VAL A 50 -24.77 -5.50 -8.73
CA VAL A 50 -26.10 -5.13 -9.22
C VAL A 50 -26.92 -6.41 -9.33
N VAL A 51 -28.14 -6.40 -8.82
CA VAL A 51 -29.00 -7.58 -8.69
C VAL A 51 -30.33 -7.34 -9.38
N ASN A 52 -30.63 -8.20 -10.35
CA ASN A 52 -31.85 -8.17 -11.14
C ASN A 52 -32.59 -9.49 -10.93
N TYR A 53 -33.92 -9.44 -10.83
CA TYR A 53 -34.73 -10.64 -10.70
C TYR A 53 -34.74 -11.46 -11.99
N SER A 54 -34.63 -12.78 -11.87
CA SER A 54 -34.86 -13.74 -12.96
C SER A 54 -35.58 -14.97 -12.42
N SER A 55 -36.66 -15.37 -13.08
CA SER A 55 -37.44 -16.57 -12.73
C SER A 55 -36.74 -17.88 -13.15
N GLN A 56 -35.77 -17.80 -14.08
CA GLN A 56 -34.99 -18.93 -14.57
C GLN A 56 -33.50 -18.53 -14.69
N PRO A 57 -32.80 -18.38 -13.55
CA PRO A 57 -31.39 -17.98 -13.56
C PRO A 57 -30.52 -19.06 -14.21
N GLN A 58 -29.74 -18.66 -15.22
CA GLN A 58 -28.80 -19.56 -15.91
C GLN A 58 -27.56 -19.89 -15.08
N ASN A 59 -27.20 -18.99 -14.14
CA ASN A 59 -26.06 -19.13 -13.24
C ASN A 59 -26.55 -19.13 -11.79
N LEU A 60 -26.33 -20.23 -11.07
CA LEU A 60 -26.74 -20.39 -9.67
C LEU A 60 -25.61 -20.10 -8.67
N ASN A 61 -24.35 -20.18 -9.13
CA ASN A 61 -23.17 -20.04 -8.29
C ASN A 61 -22.28 -18.91 -8.84
N ILE A 62 -21.85 -18.00 -7.96
CA ILE A 62 -20.92 -16.92 -8.28
C ILE A 62 -19.69 -17.09 -7.39
N SER A 63 -18.53 -17.34 -8.00
CA SER A 63 -17.25 -17.41 -7.29
C SER A 63 -16.59 -16.03 -7.29
N ILE A 64 -16.34 -15.50 -6.10
CA ILE A 64 -15.59 -14.25 -5.92
C ILE A 64 -14.11 -14.61 -5.91
N THR A 65 -13.50 -14.77 -7.08
CA THR A 65 -12.04 -14.93 -7.25
C THR A 65 -11.39 -13.62 -7.66
N GLU A 66 -10.08 -13.49 -7.43
CA GLU A 66 -9.27 -12.28 -7.67
C GLU A 66 -9.34 -11.74 -9.11
N SER A 67 -9.82 -12.55 -10.05
CA SER A 67 -9.94 -12.26 -11.48
C SER A 67 -11.22 -11.52 -11.89
N THR A 68 -12.06 -11.08 -10.96
CA THR A 68 -13.31 -10.35 -11.29
C THR A 68 -13.14 -8.86 -10.96
N PRO A 69 -12.89 -7.97 -11.95
CA PRO A 69 -12.76 -6.55 -11.70
C PRO A 69 -14.11 -5.83 -11.72
N LYS A 70 -14.17 -4.74 -10.93
CA LYS A 70 -15.14 -3.61 -10.90
C LYS A 70 -15.95 -3.48 -9.60
N ASN A 71 -15.24 -3.31 -8.47
CA ASN A 71 -15.69 -2.69 -7.19
C ASN A 71 -15.30 -3.52 -5.96
N SER A 72 -14.12 -4.15 -5.95
CA SER A 72 -13.54 -4.72 -4.74
C SER A 72 -12.77 -3.66 -3.95
N ILE A 73 -13.41 -3.04 -2.95
CA ILE A 73 -12.72 -2.13 -2.02
C ILE A 73 -12.18 -3.00 -0.87
N THR A 74 -10.87 -3.08 -0.69
CA THR A 74 -10.27 -3.85 0.42
C THR A 74 -10.16 -2.94 1.64
N PHE A 75 -10.87 -3.27 2.72
CA PHE A 75 -10.79 -2.60 4.02
C PHE A 75 -9.63 -3.21 4.84
N SER A 76 -8.49 -2.53 4.87
CA SER A 76 -7.50 -2.71 5.94
C SER A 76 -7.82 -1.74 7.08
N GLU A 77 -7.39 -2.05 8.31
CA GLU A 77 -7.73 -1.31 9.55
C GLU A 77 -7.37 0.19 9.53
N ALA A 78 -6.63 0.65 8.54
CA ALA A 78 -6.46 2.06 8.22
C ALA A 78 -7.15 2.37 6.88
N ASN A 79 -8.36 2.95 6.95
CA ASN A 79 -9.19 3.34 5.79
C ASN A 79 -8.56 4.54 5.04
N TYR A 80 -7.47 4.32 4.32
CA TYR A 80 -6.91 5.35 3.47
C TYR A 80 -7.71 5.45 2.16
N ASN A 81 -8.21 6.64 1.84
CA ASN A 81 -8.84 6.90 0.55
C ASN A 81 -7.78 6.77 -0.56
N LYS A 82 -7.82 5.70 -1.35
CA LYS A 82 -6.81 5.42 -2.39
C LYS A 82 -6.67 6.57 -3.40
N ALA A 83 -7.77 7.21 -3.79
CA ALA A 83 -7.73 8.33 -4.74
C ALA A 83 -7.00 9.54 -4.13
N GLU A 84 -7.27 9.82 -2.86
CA GLU A 84 -6.61 10.87 -2.08
C GLU A 84 -5.13 10.56 -1.86
N VAL A 85 -4.79 9.35 -1.42
CA VAL A 85 -3.39 8.93 -1.25
C VAL A 85 -2.62 9.05 -2.57
N THR A 86 -3.23 8.64 -3.68
CA THR A 86 -2.61 8.77 -5.01
C THR A 86 -2.43 10.23 -5.41
N ARG A 87 -3.42 11.08 -5.15
CA ARG A 87 -3.36 12.53 -5.40
C ARG A 87 -2.19 13.16 -4.64
N TYR A 88 -2.06 12.86 -3.36
CA TYR A 88 -1.00 13.43 -2.52
C TYR A 88 0.38 12.83 -2.77
N ALA A 89 0.46 11.56 -3.20
CA ALA A 89 1.71 10.99 -3.66
C ALA A 89 2.24 11.74 -4.90
N LYS A 90 1.36 12.10 -5.85
CA LYS A 90 1.71 12.95 -7.00
C LYS A 90 2.07 14.37 -6.58
N ALA A 91 1.35 14.97 -5.62
CA ALA A 91 1.68 16.29 -5.10
C ALA A 91 3.08 16.31 -4.44
N ALA A 92 3.42 15.29 -3.64
CA ALA A 92 4.73 15.11 -3.04
C ALA A 92 5.84 14.93 -4.11
N LEU A 93 5.55 14.21 -5.19
CA LEU A 93 6.47 14.01 -6.30
C LEU A 93 6.81 15.34 -7.00
N ASN A 94 5.83 16.22 -7.16
CA ASN A 94 5.98 17.52 -7.82
C ASN A 94 6.41 18.66 -6.88
N SER A 95 6.48 18.41 -5.58
CA SER A 95 6.88 19.42 -4.61
C SER A 95 8.37 19.76 -4.72
N ASP A 96 8.71 21.04 -4.63
CA ASP A 96 10.10 21.52 -4.71
C ASP A 96 10.95 20.91 -3.60
N VAL A 97 12.12 20.39 -3.91
CA VAL A 97 13.07 19.84 -2.93
C VAL A 97 14.40 20.55 -3.09
N SER A 98 14.87 21.22 -2.03
CA SER A 98 16.11 22.01 -2.09
C SER A 98 17.36 21.13 -2.11
N SER A 99 17.37 20.05 -1.34
CA SER A 99 18.47 19.08 -1.27
C SER A 99 17.99 17.77 -0.64
N SER A 100 18.74 16.68 -0.85
CA SER A 100 18.41 15.41 -0.22
C SER A 100 18.61 15.47 1.30
N LEU A 101 17.64 14.95 2.04
CA LEU A 101 17.71 14.82 3.50
C LEU A 101 18.80 13.84 3.90
N SER A 102 18.99 12.77 3.15
CA SER A 102 19.99 11.74 3.40
C SER A 102 20.24 10.94 2.13
N ARG A 103 21.42 10.37 2.00
CA ARG A 103 21.83 9.61 0.82
C ARG A 103 22.80 8.50 1.21
N ASP A 104 22.68 7.37 0.55
CA ASP A 104 23.67 6.31 0.55
C ASP A 104 24.12 6.02 -0.90
N LYS A 105 25.34 5.51 -1.07
CA LYS A 105 25.94 5.19 -2.37
C LYS A 105 26.70 3.88 -2.31
N ASN A 106 26.46 3.01 -3.28
CA ASN A 106 27.20 1.76 -3.42
C ASN A 106 27.40 1.43 -4.91
N ALA A 107 28.66 1.20 -5.32
CA ALA A 107 29.03 0.74 -6.65
C ALA A 107 28.31 1.48 -7.81
N GLY A 108 28.28 2.82 -7.74
CA GLY A 108 27.67 3.68 -8.78
C GLY A 108 26.14 3.80 -8.72
N ILE A 109 25.50 3.17 -7.74
CA ILE A 109 24.09 3.37 -7.40
C ILE A 109 23.99 4.33 -6.23
N SER A 110 22.99 5.21 -6.24
CA SER A 110 22.66 6.04 -5.09
C SER A 110 21.17 5.96 -4.74
N LEU A 111 20.88 5.91 -3.45
CA LEU A 111 19.55 6.01 -2.88
C LEU A 111 19.49 7.29 -2.05
N SER A 112 18.57 8.18 -2.39
CA SER A 112 18.41 9.47 -1.72
C SER A 112 16.98 9.64 -1.20
N VAL A 113 16.85 10.15 0.02
CA VAL A 113 15.57 10.64 0.54
C VAL A 113 15.51 12.14 0.24
N LEU A 114 14.63 12.55 -0.67
CA LEU A 114 14.50 13.94 -1.08
C LEU A 114 13.64 14.75 -0.12
N GLY A 115 12.63 14.13 0.49
CA GLY A 115 11.75 14.82 1.42
C GLY A 115 10.69 13.92 2.02
N PHE A 116 10.19 14.37 3.18
CA PHE A 116 8.96 13.86 3.78
C PHE A 116 7.87 14.91 3.65
N PHE A 117 6.67 14.44 3.38
CA PHE A 117 5.47 15.25 3.34
C PHE A 117 4.36 14.58 4.12
N THR A 118 3.39 15.35 4.58
CA THR A 118 2.27 14.82 5.34
C THR A 118 0.97 15.38 4.81
N HIS A 119 -0.06 14.54 4.79
CA HIS A 119 -1.45 14.96 4.67
C HIS A 119 -2.30 13.95 5.45
N ASN A 120 -3.18 14.44 6.32
CA ASN A 120 -3.88 13.62 7.29
C ASN A 120 -2.92 12.70 8.08
N ASP A 121 -3.23 11.42 8.23
CA ASP A 121 -2.39 10.42 8.91
C ASP A 121 -1.50 9.62 7.94
N VAL A 122 -1.09 10.23 6.82
CA VAL A 122 -0.18 9.62 5.82
C VAL A 122 1.11 10.42 5.70
N ILE A 123 2.23 9.69 5.70
CA ILE A 123 3.56 10.24 5.45
C ILE A 123 3.99 9.86 4.02
N TYR A 124 4.27 10.84 3.18
CA TYR A 124 4.78 10.63 1.83
C TYR A 124 6.30 10.79 1.81
N CYS A 125 7.00 9.71 1.53
CA CYS A 125 8.46 9.68 1.42
C CYS A 125 8.86 9.73 -0.06
N ARG A 126 9.46 10.84 -0.49
CA ARG A 126 10.00 10.97 -1.85
C ARG A 126 11.44 10.46 -1.87
N LEU A 127 11.66 9.43 -2.67
CA LEU A 127 12.96 8.82 -2.92
C LEU A 127 13.45 9.14 -4.34
N GLU A 128 14.76 9.14 -4.49
CA GLU A 128 15.44 9.17 -5.78
C GLU A 128 16.51 8.09 -5.82
N ILE A 129 16.47 7.29 -6.89
CA ILE A 129 17.43 6.24 -7.16
C ILE A 129 18.16 6.60 -8.46
N GLU A 130 19.47 6.73 -8.39
CA GLU A 130 20.33 7.10 -9.52
C GLU A 130 21.30 5.95 -9.81
N ASN A 131 21.39 5.55 -11.07
CA ASN A 131 22.38 4.60 -11.57
C ASN A 131 23.34 5.31 -12.53
N ARG A 132 24.60 5.44 -12.12
CA ARG A 132 25.68 6.05 -12.92
C ARG A 132 26.58 5.02 -13.61
N THR A 133 26.15 3.76 -13.64
CA THR A 133 26.90 2.68 -14.25
C THR A 133 26.30 2.31 -15.61
N ASN A 134 27.08 1.57 -16.39
CA ASN A 134 26.60 1.00 -17.66
C ASN A 134 25.80 -0.30 -17.46
N ILE A 135 25.59 -0.74 -16.22
CA ILE A 135 24.89 -1.98 -15.88
C ILE A 135 23.57 -1.62 -15.18
N GLY A 136 22.45 -2.12 -15.70
CA GLY A 136 21.14 -1.93 -15.08
C GLY A 136 21.11 -2.41 -13.62
N TYR A 137 20.26 -1.81 -12.80
CA TYR A 137 20.04 -2.21 -11.41
C TYR A 137 18.66 -2.83 -11.28
N ASP A 138 18.60 -4.15 -11.29
CA ASP A 138 17.34 -4.88 -11.09
C ASP A 138 17.00 -4.90 -9.61
N ILE A 139 15.88 -4.29 -9.24
CA ILE A 139 15.46 -4.15 -7.85
C ILE A 139 14.83 -5.47 -7.40
N ASN A 140 15.38 -6.06 -6.34
CA ASN A 140 14.74 -7.16 -5.63
C ASN A 140 13.68 -6.63 -4.66
N GLN A 141 14.10 -5.72 -3.77
CA GLN A 141 13.25 -5.20 -2.70
C GLN A 141 13.63 -3.77 -2.34
N LEU A 142 12.61 -2.98 -1.97
CA LEU A 142 12.75 -1.70 -1.30
C LEU A 142 11.89 -1.74 -0.03
N ARG A 143 12.51 -1.63 1.15
CA ARG A 143 11.84 -1.84 2.44
C ARG A 143 12.14 -0.73 3.43
N PHE A 144 11.20 -0.51 4.36
CA PHE A 144 11.26 0.52 5.38
C PHE A 144 11.19 -0.13 6.77
N PHE A 145 12.08 0.25 7.67
CA PHE A 145 12.13 -0.31 9.02
C PHE A 145 12.37 0.78 10.07
N ILE A 146 11.73 0.67 11.22
CA ILE A 146 12.16 1.39 12.43
C ILE A 146 13.10 0.48 13.22
N ARG A 147 14.37 0.90 13.33
CA ARG A 147 15.43 0.13 13.97
C ARG A 147 16.06 0.88 15.14
N ASP A 148 16.60 0.13 16.09
CA ASP A 148 17.41 0.70 17.16
C ASP A 148 18.73 1.27 16.64
N GLN A 149 19.08 2.47 17.10
CA GLN A 149 20.43 3.01 16.99
C GLN A 149 21.33 2.11 17.83
N GLN A 150 22.13 1.25 17.20
CA GLN A 150 22.95 0.30 17.94
C GLN A 150 23.80 1.00 19.01
N LYS A 151 23.65 0.56 20.26
CA LYS A 151 24.66 0.70 21.30
C LYS A 151 24.99 -0.70 21.82
N ALA A 152 26.22 -1.13 21.55
CA ALA A 152 26.89 -2.37 21.96
C ALA A 152 26.49 -3.69 21.26
N LYS A 153 27.51 -4.50 20.96
CA LYS A 153 27.53 -5.77 20.18
C LYS A 153 26.71 -6.94 20.76
N ARG A 154 25.92 -6.76 21.84
CA ARG A 154 25.37 -7.89 22.64
C ARG A 154 23.85 -7.90 22.85
N THR A 155 23.08 -7.01 22.23
CA THR A 155 21.62 -7.00 22.36
C THR A 155 20.95 -7.32 21.02
N ALA A 156 19.90 -8.14 21.05
CA ALA A 156 19.08 -8.39 19.87
C ALA A 156 18.44 -7.07 19.39
N THR A 157 18.70 -6.69 18.13
CA THR A 157 18.11 -5.49 17.51
C THR A 157 16.64 -5.75 17.21
N GLN A 158 15.74 -4.89 17.68
CA GLN A 158 14.34 -4.93 17.27
C GLN A 158 14.17 -4.14 15.97
N GLU A 159 13.50 -4.75 14.99
CA GLU A 159 13.15 -4.11 13.72
C GLU A 159 11.64 -4.18 13.54
N ILE A 160 11.00 -3.04 13.31
CA ILE A 160 9.58 -2.95 12.98
C ILE A 160 9.48 -2.54 11.52
N GLU A 161 8.92 -3.39 10.69
CA GLU A 161 8.67 -3.05 9.29
C GLU A 161 7.55 -2.01 9.16
N VAL A 162 7.77 -1.00 8.32
CA VAL A 162 6.76 -0.01 7.95
C VAL A 162 6.32 -0.33 6.52
N THR A 163 5.23 -1.08 6.39
CA THR A 163 4.72 -1.46 5.07
C THR A 163 4.07 -0.25 4.39
N PRO A 164 4.48 0.11 3.15
CA PRO A 164 3.84 1.18 2.41
C PRO A 164 2.36 0.90 2.11
N ILE A 165 1.54 1.94 2.19
CA ILE A 165 0.13 1.93 1.76
C ILE A 165 0.06 1.91 0.23
N LEU A 166 0.92 2.70 -0.41
CA LEU A 166 0.95 2.89 -1.86
C LEU A 166 2.38 3.23 -2.30
N SER A 167 2.78 2.70 -3.45
CA SER A 167 3.86 3.28 -4.27
C SER A 167 3.23 4.05 -5.42
N GLU A 168 3.63 5.30 -5.63
CA GLU A 168 3.09 6.16 -6.70
C GLU A 168 3.29 5.54 -8.09
N LYS A 169 4.41 4.82 -8.25
CA LYS A 169 4.73 4.02 -9.43
C LYS A 169 5.42 2.73 -9.03
N GLU A 170 5.31 1.71 -9.87
CA GLU A 170 6.09 0.48 -9.72
C GLU A 170 7.53 0.70 -10.22
N ILE A 171 8.51 0.25 -9.43
CA ILE A 171 9.94 0.33 -9.76
C ILE A 171 10.58 -1.04 -9.63
N SER A 172 10.78 -1.72 -10.77
CA SER A 172 11.42 -3.03 -10.83
C SER A 172 12.89 -2.97 -11.23
N ALA A 173 13.32 -1.90 -11.91
CA ALA A 173 14.72 -1.71 -12.30
C ALA A 173 15.07 -0.25 -12.57
N ILE A 174 16.34 0.10 -12.40
CA ILE A 174 16.93 1.38 -12.80
C ILE A 174 17.92 1.15 -13.94
N LYS A 175 17.60 1.64 -15.13
CA LYS A 175 18.45 1.49 -16.33
C LYS A 175 19.83 2.13 -16.11
N ALA A 176 20.80 1.68 -16.90
CA ALA A 176 22.12 2.30 -16.97
C ALA A 176 22.02 3.82 -17.20
N ASN A 177 22.88 4.58 -16.54
CA ASN A 177 22.96 6.05 -16.67
C ASN A 177 21.59 6.76 -16.56
N SER A 178 20.74 6.29 -15.65
CA SER A 178 19.38 6.83 -15.48
C SER A 178 19.05 7.08 -14.01
N MET A 179 18.02 7.89 -13.80
CA MET A 179 17.55 8.29 -12.49
C MET A 179 16.04 8.20 -12.43
N GLN A 180 15.51 7.78 -11.28
CA GLN A 180 14.08 7.71 -11.04
C GLN A 180 13.72 8.26 -9.66
N SER A 181 12.77 9.20 -9.65
CA SER A 181 12.06 9.61 -8.43
C SER A 181 10.80 8.77 -8.24
N VAL A 182 10.50 8.37 -7.01
CA VAL A 182 9.28 7.65 -6.61
C VAL A 182 8.81 8.15 -5.26
N VAL A 183 7.49 8.12 -5.02
CA VAL A 183 6.90 8.45 -3.72
C VAL A 183 6.25 7.21 -3.13
N PHE A 184 6.58 6.91 -1.87
CA PHE A 184 5.90 5.92 -1.06
C PHE A 184 4.99 6.61 -0.04
N ALA A 185 3.72 6.24 -0.01
CA ALA A 185 2.81 6.60 1.07
C ALA A 185 2.98 5.59 2.20
N LEU A 186 3.35 6.06 3.37
CA LEU A 186 3.59 5.27 4.57
C LEU A 186 2.50 5.61 5.61
N PRO A 187 2.06 4.63 6.42
CA PRO A 187 1.21 4.95 7.56
C PRO A 187 1.95 5.91 8.49
N LYS A 188 1.22 6.73 9.24
CA LYS A 188 1.83 7.54 10.29
C LYS A 188 2.54 6.64 11.31
N PHE A 189 3.80 6.94 11.57
CA PHE A 189 4.61 6.28 12.60
C PHE A 189 5.39 7.33 13.37
N THR A 190 5.97 6.91 14.49
CA THR A 190 6.91 7.73 15.27
C THR A 190 8.29 7.08 15.26
N ILE A 191 9.34 7.91 15.33
CA ILE A 191 10.72 7.45 15.50
C ILE A 191 11.15 7.84 16.92
N PRO A 192 11.17 6.90 17.87
CA PRO A 192 11.72 7.16 19.22
C PRO A 192 13.16 7.67 19.17
N ASP A 193 13.61 8.39 20.20
CA ASP A 193 14.92 9.08 20.22
C ASP A 193 16.13 8.16 19.95
N LYS A 194 16.03 6.89 20.38
CA LYS A 194 17.07 5.87 20.21
C LYS A 194 16.83 4.98 18.99
N LYS A 195 15.91 5.34 18.10
CA LYS A 195 15.62 4.60 16.86
C LYS A 195 15.85 5.48 15.63
N TYR A 196 15.81 4.87 14.45
CA TYR A 196 15.86 5.56 13.16
C TYR A 196 15.02 4.78 12.14
N LEU A 197 14.55 5.48 11.11
CA LEU A 197 13.98 4.87 9.93
C LEU A 197 15.12 4.44 9.01
N ALA A 198 15.21 3.15 8.73
CA ALA A 198 16.08 2.54 7.73
C ALA A 198 15.28 2.34 6.43
N ILE A 199 15.85 2.76 5.31
CA ILE A 199 15.29 2.53 3.98
C ILE A 199 16.31 1.69 3.22
N GLN A 200 15.98 0.43 2.99
CA GLN A 200 16.85 -0.53 2.33
C GLN A 200 16.46 -0.68 0.87
N LEU A 201 17.45 -0.69 -0.01
CA LEU A 201 17.30 -1.02 -1.42
C LEU A 201 18.25 -2.16 -1.77
N MET A 202 17.68 -3.25 -2.29
CA MET A 202 18.39 -4.49 -2.57
C MET A 202 18.37 -4.83 -4.04
N GLU A 203 19.54 -5.15 -4.58
CA GLU A 203 19.67 -5.64 -5.95
C GLU A 203 19.29 -7.12 -6.04
N LYS A 204 18.64 -7.51 -7.14
CA LYS A 204 18.36 -8.90 -7.47
C LYS A 204 19.65 -9.60 -7.90
N ASN A 205 19.98 -10.70 -7.21
CA ASN A 205 21.15 -11.53 -7.50
C ASN A 205 22.48 -10.76 -7.55
N GLY A 206 22.59 -9.65 -6.81
CA GLY A 206 23.75 -8.76 -6.84
C GLY A 206 24.17 -8.27 -5.45
N GLY A 207 25.38 -7.69 -5.39
CA GLY A 207 25.99 -7.20 -4.15
C GLY A 207 25.73 -5.73 -3.83
N ARG A 208 25.03 -4.99 -4.71
CA ARG A 208 24.83 -3.54 -4.57
C ARG A 208 23.64 -3.26 -3.63
N GLN A 209 23.89 -3.36 -2.34
CA GLN A 209 22.93 -3.09 -1.26
C GLN A 209 23.10 -1.65 -0.76
N LEU A 210 22.00 -0.93 -0.55
CA LEU A 210 22.02 0.44 -0.03
C LEU A 210 21.09 0.56 1.17
N GLU A 211 21.48 1.38 2.14
CA GLU A 211 20.66 1.67 3.31
C GLU A 211 20.78 3.13 3.72
N VAL A 212 19.65 3.84 3.70
CA VAL A 212 19.58 5.23 4.17
C VAL A 212 18.99 5.29 5.58
N HIS A 213 19.68 6.01 6.47
CA HIS A 213 19.21 6.25 7.85
C HIS A 213 18.59 7.64 8.00
N ILE A 214 17.38 7.68 8.55
CA ILE A 214 16.62 8.90 8.84
C ILE A 214 16.30 8.95 10.33
N ARG A 215 16.86 9.94 11.03
CA ARG A 215 16.54 10.23 12.44
C ARG A 215 15.28 11.09 12.53
N ASN A 216 14.62 11.04 13.69
CA ASN A 216 13.39 11.79 13.98
C ASN A 216 13.48 13.28 13.57
N LYS A 217 14.61 13.94 13.85
CA LYS A 217 14.84 15.37 13.50
C LYS A 217 14.64 15.73 12.01
N LYS A 218 14.80 14.77 11.09
CA LYS A 218 14.56 14.97 9.65
C LYS A 218 13.10 14.73 9.29
N LEU A 219 12.44 13.81 9.99
CA LEU A 219 11.02 13.49 9.80
C LEU A 219 10.10 14.60 10.33
N VAL A 220 10.40 15.18 11.49
CA VAL A 220 9.61 16.29 12.07
C VAL A 220 9.61 17.58 11.22
N ARG A 221 10.53 17.67 10.25
CA ARG A 221 10.57 18.75 9.25
C ARG A 221 9.75 18.43 8.00
N ALA A 222 8.91 17.40 8.05
CA ALA A 222 8.02 17.05 6.95
C ALA A 222 7.11 18.23 6.63
N ARG A 223 6.86 18.45 5.33
CA ARG A 223 6.03 19.55 4.84
C ARG A 223 4.59 19.11 4.68
N LEU A 224 3.65 19.94 5.12
CA LEU A 224 2.23 19.69 4.92
C LEU A 224 1.88 19.88 3.43
N LEU A 225 1.17 18.92 2.85
CA LEU A 225 0.57 19.06 1.51
C LEU A 225 -0.83 19.68 1.64
N PRO A 226 -1.23 20.54 0.69
CA PRO A 226 -2.48 21.31 0.75
C PRO A 226 -3.76 20.48 0.61
#